data_AF-A0A9D0AX98-F1
#
_entry.id   AF-A0A9D0AX98-F1
#
_cell.length_a   1.000
_cell.length_b   1.000
_cell.length_c   1.000
_cell.angle_alpha   90.00
_cell.angle_beta   90.00
_cell.angle_gamma   90.00
#
_symmetry.space_group_name_H-M   'P 1'
#
loop_
_entity.id
_entity.type
_entity.pdbx_description
1 polymer ?
#
loop_
_entity_poly.entity_id
_entity_poly.type
_entity_poly.pdbx_seq_one_letter_code
_entity_poly.pdbx_strand_id
1 'polypeptide(L)'
;TSSYPGLVRAADLIGQLADPHYLRKLPTLFYEFQETGINEQLGYYSPYDLRVRYPSFYWGIVSSYIQNALHYLRVTQEGKQWIANLYSHVFSSEHKEFHNI
;
A
#
# COMPACT_ATOMS: atom_id res chain seq x y z
N THR A 1 3.86 -15.34 -6.07
CA THR A 1 2.92 -16.07 -5.20
C THR A 1 2.95 -17.59 -5.38
N SER A 2 3.78 -18.16 -6.27
CA SER A 2 3.88 -19.62 -6.48
C SER A 2 4.68 -20.36 -5.39
N SER A 3 5.26 -19.63 -4.43
CA SER A 3 5.98 -20.17 -3.28
C SER A 3 5.43 -19.59 -1.98
N TYR A 4 5.62 -20.29 -0.86
CA TYR A 4 5.20 -19.79 0.46
C TYR A 4 5.76 -18.39 0.79
N PRO A 5 7.06 -18.09 0.59
CA PRO A 5 7.57 -16.74 0.82
C PRO A 5 6.92 -15.69 -0.09
N GLY A 6 6.61 -16.05 -1.33
CA GLY A 6 5.93 -15.16 -2.26
C GLY A 6 4.47 -14.90 -1.89
N LEU A 7 3.80 -15.86 -1.24
CA LEU A 7 2.44 -15.68 -0.74
C LEU A 7 2.42 -14.80 0.51
N VAL A 8 3.32 -15.05 1.46
CA VAL A 8 3.44 -14.24 2.69
C VAL A 8 3.74 -12.78 2.35
N ARG A 9 4.68 -12.53 1.43
CA ARG A 9 4.98 -11.17 0.94
C ARG A 9 3.74 -10.49 0.35
N ALA A 10 2.97 -11.20 -0.47
CA ALA A 10 1.77 -10.63 -1.06
C ALA A 10 0.71 -10.32 0.01
N ALA A 11 0.56 -11.19 1.00
CA ALA A 11 -0.36 -10.96 2.12
C ALA A 11 0.05 -9.76 2.97
N ASP A 12 1.34 -9.61 3.28
CA ASP A 12 1.91 -8.46 4.01
C ASP A 12 1.64 -7.14 3.27
N LEU A 13 2.01 -7.09 1.97
CA LEU A 13 1.77 -5.92 1.14
C LEU A 13 0.29 -5.55 1.06
N ILE A 14 -0.59 -6.53 0.80
CA ILE A 14 -2.04 -6.27 0.75
C ILE A 14 -2.52 -5.78 2.12
N GLY A 15 -2.14 -6.43 3.21
CA GLY A 15 -2.56 -6.05 4.56
C GLY A 15 -2.19 -4.62 4.91
N GLN A 16 -0.97 -4.20 4.59
CA GLN A 16 -0.51 -2.83 4.82
C GLN A 16 -1.25 -1.82 3.95
N LEU A 17 -1.37 -2.08 2.65
CA LEU A 17 -1.87 -1.09 1.68
C LEU A 17 -3.40 -0.98 1.67
N ALA A 18 -4.10 -2.04 2.03
CA ALA A 18 -5.56 -2.12 2.05
C ALA A 18 -6.18 -1.92 3.44
N ASP A 19 -5.37 -1.66 4.47
CA ASP A 19 -5.83 -1.39 5.83
C ASP A 19 -6.83 -0.23 5.83
N PRO A 20 -8.08 -0.40 6.30
CA PRO A 20 -9.07 0.69 6.39
C PRO A 20 -8.56 1.96 7.10
N HIS A 21 -7.56 1.82 7.96
CA HIS A 21 -6.94 2.90 8.72
C HIS A 21 -5.61 3.37 8.12
N TYR A 22 -5.28 2.98 6.88
CA TYR A 22 -3.99 3.26 6.24
C TYR A 22 -3.57 4.73 6.38
N LEU A 23 -4.46 5.66 6.00
CA LEU A 23 -4.19 7.09 6.09
C LEU A 23 -3.93 7.58 7.52
N ARG A 24 -4.56 6.99 8.53
CA ARG A 24 -4.32 7.33 9.94
C ARG A 24 -2.99 6.78 10.45
N LYS A 25 -2.53 5.66 9.87
CA LYS A 25 -1.28 4.98 10.26
C LYS A 25 -0.03 5.51 9.55
N LEU A 26 -0.19 6.30 8.49
CA LEU A 26 0.93 6.88 7.74
C LEU A 26 2.00 7.58 8.61
N PRO A 27 1.65 8.40 9.63
CA PRO A 27 2.66 8.99 10.50
C PRO A 27 3.49 7.95 11.26
N THR A 28 2.83 6.90 11.77
CA THR A 28 3.53 5.80 12.48
C THR A 28 4.46 5.06 11.53
N LEU A 29 3.99 4.71 10.32
CA LEU A 29 4.81 4.05 9.30
C LEU A 29 6.05 4.88 8.90
N PHE A 30 5.90 6.21 8.83
CA PHE A 30 7.05 7.09 8.57
C PHE A 30 8.10 7.00 9.67
N TYR A 31 7.68 7.01 10.95
CA TYR A 31 8.62 6.89 12.06
C TYR A 31 9.28 5.50 12.12
N GLU A 32 8.57 4.42 11.77
CA GLU A 32 9.18 3.09 11.60
C GLU A 32 10.28 3.10 10.51
N PHE A 33 10.04 3.80 9.39
CA PHE A 33 11.05 3.97 8.35
C PHE A 33 12.22 4.84 8.82
N GLN A 34 11.95 5.83 9.67
CA GLN A 34 12.99 6.67 10.27
C GLN A 34 13.88 5.88 11.23
N GLU A 35 13.31 5.02 12.06
CA GLU A 35 14.05 4.16 12.98
C GLU A 35 15.05 3.23 12.27
N THR A 36 14.70 2.79 11.07
CA THR A 36 15.51 1.88 10.25
C THR A 36 16.39 2.59 9.22
N GLY A 37 16.27 3.92 9.08
CA GLY A 37 16.93 4.72 8.04
C GLY A 37 16.39 4.49 6.62
N ILE A 38 15.30 3.74 6.47
CA ILE A 38 14.66 3.47 5.17
C ILE A 38 14.04 4.75 4.59
N ASN A 39 13.55 5.66 5.43
CA ASN A 39 12.98 6.92 4.98
C ASN A 39 14.01 7.73 4.17
N GLU A 40 15.26 7.81 4.60
CA GLU A 40 16.33 8.50 3.89
C GLU A 40 16.69 7.81 2.57
N GLN A 41 16.79 6.49 2.57
CA GLN A 41 17.04 5.69 1.36
C GLN A 41 15.96 5.88 0.30
N LEU A 42 14.71 6.05 0.72
CA LEU A 42 13.56 6.28 -0.15
C LEU A 42 13.31 7.77 -0.46
N GLY A 43 14.07 8.69 0.16
CA GLY A 43 13.91 10.13 0.01
C GLY A 43 12.58 10.67 0.58
N TYR A 44 12.13 10.10 1.70
CA TYR A 44 10.95 10.53 2.45
C TYR A 44 11.39 11.38 3.64
N TYR A 45 10.93 12.63 3.68
CA TYR A 45 11.28 13.61 4.72
C TYR A 45 10.13 13.87 5.68
N SER A 46 8.91 13.44 5.34
CA SER A 46 7.72 13.59 6.17
C SER A 46 6.70 12.47 5.92
N PRO A 47 5.74 12.26 6.85
CA PRO A 47 4.60 11.38 6.61
C PRO A 47 3.77 11.72 5.37
N TYR A 48 3.82 12.99 4.93
CA TYR A 48 3.12 13.43 3.72
C TYR A 48 3.74 12.80 2.45
N ASP A 49 5.05 12.59 2.43
CA ASP A 49 5.75 12.01 1.28
C ASP A 49 5.30 10.56 1.01
N LEU A 50 5.00 9.79 2.07
CA LEU A 50 4.43 8.45 1.94
C LEU A 50 3.08 8.46 1.22
N ARG A 51 2.27 9.49 1.46
CA ARG A 51 0.96 9.62 0.82
C ARG A 51 1.09 10.00 -0.65
N VAL A 52 1.95 10.97 -0.96
CA VAL A 52 2.17 11.45 -2.34
C VAL A 52 2.79 10.36 -3.20
N ARG A 53 3.74 9.60 -2.65
CA ARG A 53 4.45 8.55 -3.40
C ARG A 53 3.75 7.18 -3.34
N TYR A 54 2.61 7.09 -2.68
CA TYR A 54 1.82 5.86 -2.60
C TYR A 54 1.48 5.28 -3.99
N PRO A 55 0.98 6.06 -4.97
CA PRO A 55 0.63 5.50 -6.28
C PRO A 55 1.85 4.96 -7.04
N SER A 56 2.96 5.69 -7.02
CA SER A 56 4.18 5.26 -7.72
C SER A 56 4.79 4.01 -7.08
N PHE A 57 4.76 3.92 -5.74
CA PHE A 57 5.14 2.70 -5.02
C PHE A 57 4.22 1.52 -5.37
N TYR A 58 2.91 1.75 -5.39
CA TYR A 58 1.93 0.72 -5.74
C TYR A 58 2.16 0.17 -7.15
N TRP A 59 2.21 1.04 -8.15
CA TRP A 59 2.34 0.61 -9.55
C TRP A 59 3.72 0.08 -9.87
N GLY A 60 4.78 0.75 -9.39
CA GLY A 60 6.16 0.40 -9.72
C GLY A 60 6.68 -0.87 -9.04
N ILE A 61 6.13 -1.24 -7.88
CA ILE A 61 6.62 -2.36 -7.08
C ILE A 61 5.49 -3.34 -6.77
N VAL A 62 4.50 -2.90 -5.98
CA VAL A 62 3.51 -3.77 -5.35
C VAL A 62 2.68 -4.53 -6.39
N SER A 63 2.23 -3.83 -7.43
CA SER A 63 1.29 -4.34 -8.43
C SER A 63 1.73 -5.70 -8.98
N SER A 64 3.03 -5.87 -9.24
CA SER A 64 3.62 -7.09 -9.79
C SER A 64 3.59 -8.28 -8.83
N TYR A 65 3.64 -8.04 -7.51
CA TYR A 65 3.72 -9.09 -6.50
C TYR A 65 2.36 -9.62 -6.04
N ILE A 66 1.29 -8.83 -6.18
CA ILE A 66 0.01 -9.11 -5.52
C ILE A 66 -1.08 -9.67 -6.45
N GLN A 67 -0.96 -9.58 -7.79
CA GLN A 67 -2.07 -9.91 -8.71
C GLN A 67 -2.69 -11.28 -8.46
N ASN A 68 -1.86 -12.31 -8.35
CA ASN A 68 -2.31 -13.68 -8.09
C ASN A 68 -2.95 -13.82 -6.69
N ALA A 69 -2.47 -13.08 -5.69
CA ALA A 69 -3.06 -13.10 -4.35
C ALA A 69 -4.43 -12.39 -4.32
N LEU A 70 -4.62 -11.34 -5.13
CA LEU A 70 -5.92 -10.69 -5.29
C LEU A 70 -6.97 -11.67 -5.84
N HIS A 71 -6.59 -12.65 -6.66
CA HIS A 71 -7.52 -13.69 -7.13
C HIS A 71 -8.06 -14.55 -5.97
N TYR A 72 -7.21 -14.88 -4.99
CA TYR A 72 -7.65 -15.64 -3.81
C TYR A 72 -8.63 -14.84 -2.94
N LEU A 73 -8.44 -13.54 -2.81
CA LEU A 73 -9.33 -12.67 -2.03
C LEU A 73 -10.72 -12.48 -2.66
N ARG A 74 -10.91 -12.80 -3.95
CA ARG A 74 -12.22 -12.68 -4.62
C ARG A 74 -13.25 -13.72 -4.16
N VAL A 75 -12.83 -14.75 -3.43
CA VAL A 75 -13.70 -15.88 -3.05
C VAL A 75 -14.67 -15.49 -1.92
N THR A 76 -14.26 -14.62 -1.00
CA THR A 76 -15.07 -14.22 0.17
C THR A 76 -15.51 -12.76 0.08
N GLN A 77 -16.59 -12.40 0.77
CA GLN A 77 -17.05 -11.01 0.83
C GLN A 77 -16.03 -10.10 1.53
N GLU A 78 -15.43 -10.58 2.62
CA GLU A 78 -14.37 -9.86 3.33
C GLU A 78 -13.15 -9.63 2.43
N GLY A 79 -12.70 -10.65 1.69
CA GLY A 79 -11.58 -10.51 0.78
C GLY A 79 -11.86 -9.49 -0.33
N LYS A 80 -13.07 -9.47 -0.89
CA LYS A 80 -13.49 -8.42 -1.83
C LYS A 80 -13.46 -7.02 -1.21
N GLN A 81 -13.82 -6.88 0.07
CA GLN A 81 -13.72 -5.60 0.78
C GLN A 81 -12.27 -5.13 0.90
N TRP A 82 -11.33 -6.04 1.21
CA TRP A 82 -9.90 -5.73 1.22
C TRP A 82 -9.41 -5.27 -0.16
N ILE A 83 -9.83 -5.92 -1.24
CA ILE A 83 -9.53 -5.48 -2.61
C ILE A 83 -10.09 -4.07 -2.88
N ALA A 84 -11.33 -3.80 -2.46
CA ALA A 84 -11.96 -2.50 -2.66
C ALA A 84 -11.23 -1.38 -1.89
N ASN A 85 -10.83 -1.65 -0.64
CA ASN A 85 -10.06 -0.70 0.16
C ASN A 85 -8.71 -0.37 -0.49
N LEU A 86 -8.00 -1.40 -0.97
CA LEU A 86 -6.74 -1.24 -1.69
C LEU A 86 -6.88 -0.25 -2.85
N TYR A 87 -7.82 -0.51 -3.75
CA TYR A 87 -8.03 0.34 -4.92
C TYR A 87 -8.56 1.72 -4.55
N SER A 88 -9.37 1.83 -3.51
CA SER A 88 -9.83 3.12 -2.98
C SER A 88 -8.65 3.99 -2.50
N HIS A 89 -7.66 3.42 -1.81
CA HIS A 89 -6.46 4.16 -1.39
C HIS A 89 -5.57 4.57 -2.56
N VAL A 90 -5.36 3.69 -3.54
CA VAL A 90 -4.62 4.02 -4.78
C VAL A 90 -5.31 5.19 -5.48
N PHE A 91 -6.61 5.03 -5.78
CA PHE A 91 -7.40 6.04 -6.47
C PHE A 91 -7.43 7.37 -5.72
N SER A 92 -7.68 7.34 -4.40
CA SER A 92 -7.70 8.55 -3.56
C SER A 92 -6.35 9.25 -3.50
N SER A 93 -5.24 8.52 -3.60
CA SER A 93 -3.90 9.11 -3.56
C SER A 93 -3.54 9.73 -4.91
N GLU A 94 -3.95 9.11 -6.03
CA GLU A 94 -3.81 9.67 -7.38
C GLU A 94 -4.66 10.93 -7.60
N HIS A 95 -5.91 10.93 -7.11
CA HIS A 95 -6.88 11.98 -7.46
C HIS A 95 -6.89 13.16 -6.49
N LYS A 96 -6.24 13.06 -5.32
CA LYS A 96 -6.10 14.22 -4.41
C LYS A 96 -5.08 15.25 -4.89
N GLU A 97 -4.23 14.92 -5.86
CA GLU A 97 -3.44 15.92 -6.58
C GLU A 97 -4.32 16.82 -7.47
N PHE A 98 -5.51 16.35 -7.91
CA PHE A 98 -6.40 17.13 -8.80
C PHE A 98 -7.33 18.12 -8.08
N HIS A 99 -7.44 18.07 -6.74
CA HIS A 99 -8.33 18.96 -5.97
C HIS A 99 -7.61 20.15 -5.32
N ASN A 100 -6.33 20.37 -5.64
CA ASN A 100 -5.53 21.51 -5.19
C ASN A 100 -5.11 22.43 -6.36
N ILE A 101 -5.94 22.52 -7.41
CA ILE A 101 -5.80 23.50 -8.51
C ILE A 101 -6.86 24.59 -8.35
#